data_AF-A0A4R5L1Q4-F1
#
_entry.id   AF-A0A4R5L1Q4-F1
#
_cell.length_a   1.000
_cell.length_b   1.000
_cell.length_c   1.000
_cell.angle_alpha   90.00
_cell.angle_beta   90.00
_cell.angle_gamma   90.00
#
_symmetry.space_group_name_H-M   'P 1'
#
loop_
_entity.id
_entity.type
_entity.pdbx_description
1 polymer ?
#
loop_
_entity_poly.entity_id
_entity_poly.type
_entity_poly.pdbx_seq_one_letter_code
_entity_poly.pdbx_strand_id
1 'polypeptide(L)' 'MFGRVEVKAGTFDAFRVTMRGLSTEQGDTLHRWTWNATFWYAPEVKRVVKSDAVFYARYQGEHHEKFELSEYSLAH' A
#
# COMPACT_ATOMS: atom_id res chain seq x y z
N MET A 1 -7.14 -9.98 -7.21
CA MET A 1 -8.60 -10.22 -7.11
C MET A 1 -9.31 -8.88 -7.31
N PHE A 2 -10.37 -8.81 -8.10
CA PHE A 2 -11.15 -7.58 -8.30
C PHE A 2 -12.34 -7.53 -7.31
N GLY A 3 -12.66 -6.35 -6.78
CA GLY A 3 -13.80 -6.18 -5.89
C GLY A 3 -14.00 -4.74 -5.43
N ARG A 4 -15.13 -4.49 -4.77
CA ARG A 4 -15.50 -3.19 -4.22
C ARG A 4 -14.70 -2.88 -2.95
N VAL A 5 -14.20 -1.64 -2.86
CA VAL A 5 -13.43 -1.13 -1.71
C VAL A 5 -14.03 0.20 -1.28
N GLU A 6 -14.39 0.29 0.00
CA GLU A 6 -14.85 1.53 0.63
C GLU A 6 -13.69 2.23 1.32
N VAL A 7 -13.56 3.53 1.07
CA VAL A 7 -12.64 4.46 1.72
C VAL A 7 -13.35 5.79 1.97
N LYS A 8 -12.69 6.73 2.65
CA LYS A 8 -13.25 8.07 2.93
C LYS A 8 -13.69 8.83 1.68
N ALA A 9 -12.96 8.69 0.57
CA ALA A 9 -13.30 9.32 -0.72
C ALA A 9 -14.49 8.66 -1.44
N GLY A 10 -15.05 7.56 -0.92
CA GLY A 10 -16.17 6.84 -1.52
C GLY A 10 -15.88 5.36 -1.76
N THR A 11 -16.69 4.75 -2.61
CA THR A 11 -16.57 3.33 -2.98
C THR A 11 -16.03 3.20 -4.39
N PHE A 12 -14.99 2.38 -4.56
CA PHE A 12 -14.33 2.15 -5.83
C PHE A 12 -14.29 0.67 -6.19
N ASP A 13 -14.37 0.39 -7.49
CA ASP A 13 -14.07 -0.93 -8.03
C ASP A 13 -12.55 -1.06 -8.23
N ALA A 14 -11.91 -1.99 -7.51
CA ALA A 14 -10.45 -2.04 -7.44
C ALA A 14 -9.86 -3.44 -7.62
N PHE A 15 -8.67 -3.48 -8.21
CA PHE A 15 -7.82 -4.65 -8.22
C PHE A 15 -6.98 -4.71 -6.95
N ARG A 16 -7.13 -5.80 -6.19
CA ARG A 16 -6.24 -6.18 -5.12
C ARG A 16 -4.95 -6.78 -5.68
N VAL A 17 -3.85 -6.11 -5.42
CA VAL A 17 -2.48 -6.52 -5.75
C VAL A 17 -1.74 -6.81 -4.45
N THR A 18 -1.22 -8.03 -4.31
CA THR A 18 -0.43 -8.43 -3.14
C THR A 18 1.02 -8.59 -3.55
N MET A 19 1.93 -8.02 -2.77
CA MET A 19 3.36 -8.01 -3.02
C MET A 19 4.11 -8.47 -1.78
N ARG A 20 5.25 -9.13 -2.01
CA ARG A 20 6.24 -9.42 -0.97
C ARG A 20 7.58 -8.94 -1.50
N GLY A 21 8.39 -8.36 -0.62
CA GLY A 21 9.67 -7.82 -1.04
C GLY A 21 10.73 -7.88 0.05
N LEU A 22 11.95 -7.59 -0.40
CA LEU A 22 13.13 -7.41 0.42
C LEU A 22 13.70 -6.03 0.05
N SER A 23 13.69 -5.11 1.00
CA SER A 23 14.37 -3.84 0.86
C SER A 23 15.78 -3.97 1.41
N THR A 24 16.74 -3.39 0.71
CA THR A 24 18.13 -3.28 1.14
C THR A 24 18.52 -1.82 1.08
N GLU A 25 18.96 -1.27 2.20
CA GLU A 25 19.46 0.08 2.31
C GLU A 25 20.90 0.03 2.80
N GLN A 26 21.77 0.77 2.13
CA GLN A 26 23.18 0.88 2.49
C GLN A 26 23.46 2.29 3.00
N GLY A 27 23.56 2.42 4.32
CA GLY A 27 24.13 3.58 5.02
C GLY A 27 25.47 3.21 5.64
N ASP A 28 25.71 3.61 6.90
CA ASP A 28 26.89 3.20 7.68
C ASP A 28 26.92 1.68 7.96
N THR A 29 25.76 1.03 7.91
CA THR A 29 25.61 -0.43 8.00
C THR A 29 24.59 -0.90 6.96
N LEU A 30 24.75 -2.14 6.49
CA LEU A 30 23.79 -2.76 5.57
C LEU A 30 22.51 -3.15 6.32
N HIS A 31 21.41 -2.49 6.02
CA HIS A 31 20.09 -2.82 6.55
C HIS A 31 19.28 -3.59 5.51
N ARG A 32 18.65 -4.67 5.97
CA ARG A 32 17.75 -5.50 5.17
C ARG A 32 16.46 -5.73 5.95
N TRP A 33 15.33 -5.48 5.32
CA TRP A 33 14.03 -5.78 5.90
C TRP A 33 13.11 -6.36 4.83
N THR A 34 12.36 -7.38 5.21
CA THR A 34 11.29 -7.92 4.37
C THR A 34 10.03 -7.13 4.59
N TRP A 35 9.12 -7.19 3.63
CA TRP A 35 7.83 -6.55 3.74
C TRP A 35 6.76 -7.30 2.94
N ASN A 36 5.53 -7.17 3.40
CA ASN A 36 4.33 -7.61 2.71
C ASN A 36 3.44 -6.39 2.49
N ALA A 37 2.95 -6.19 1.27
CA ALA A 37 2.05 -5.08 0.99
C ALA A 37 0.84 -5.55 0.18
N THR A 38 -0.33 -5.02 0.50
CA THR A 38 -1.53 -5.14 -0.32
C THR A 38 -1.94 -3.75 -0.78
N PHE A 39 -2.12 -3.59 -2.09
CA PHE A 39 -2.62 -2.37 -2.72
C PHE A 39 -3.97 -2.65 -3.37
N TRP A 40 -4.86 -1.67 -3.29
CA TRP A 40 -6.13 -1.69 -4.03
C TRP A 40 -6.09 -0.57 -5.06
N TYR A 41 -5.92 -0.94 -6.32
CA TYR A 41 -5.84 -0.02 -7.46
C TYR A 41 -7.20 0.10 -8.15
N ALA A 42 -7.76 1.31 -8.18
CA ALA A 42 -9.02 1.59 -8.87
C ALA A 42 -8.73 2.13 -10.28
N PRO A 43 -9.09 1.41 -11.35
CA PRO A 43 -8.82 1.83 -12.72
C PRO A 43 -9.53 3.11 -13.14
N GLU A 44 -10.75 3.34 -12.62
CA GLU A 44 -11.59 4.50 -12.94
C GLU A 44 -10.94 5.84 -12.56
N VAL A 45 -10.19 5.87 -11.46
CA VAL A 45 -9.41 7.04 -11.00
C VAL A 45 -7.90 6.88 -11.23
N LYS A 46 -7.48 5.78 -11.89
CA LYS A 46 -6.10 5.44 -12.23
C LYS A 46 -5.13 5.53 -11.05
N ARG A 47 -5.54 5.11 -9.85
CA ARG A 47 -4.73 5.29 -8.63
C ARG A 47 -4.99 4.19 -7.60
N VAL A 48 -4.02 4.01 -6.71
CA VAL A 48 -4.20 3.25 -5.46
C VAL A 48 -5.13 4.03 -4.54
N VAL A 49 -6.24 3.42 -4.12
CA VAL A 49 -7.23 4.01 -3.23
C VAL A 49 -7.06 3.56 -1.78
N LYS A 50 -6.40 2.41 -1.57
CA LYS A 50 -6.09 1.86 -0.24
C LYS A 50 -4.79 1.07 -0.29
N SER A 51 -4.04 1.08 0.81
CA SER A 51 -2.96 0.12 1.02
C SER A 51 -2.82 -0.30 2.47
N ASP A 52 -2.30 -1.50 2.67
CA ASP A 52 -1.90 -2.06 3.95
C ASP A 52 -0.55 -2.74 3.76
N ALA A 53 0.48 -2.26 4.46
CA ALA A 53 1.83 -2.76 4.38
C ALA A 53 2.37 -3.08 5.77
N VAL A 54 3.12 -4.17 5.86
CA VAL A 54 3.82 -4.62 7.05
C VAL A 54 5.29 -4.76 6.71
N PHE A 55 6.14 -4.07 7.45
CA PHE A 55 7.59 -4.11 7.33
C PHE A 55 8.19 -4.82 8.54
N TYR A 56 9.09 -5.77 8.30
CA TYR A 56 9.73 -6.57 9.34
C TYR A 56 11.17 -6.11 9.52
N ALA A 57 11.37 -5.17 10.43
CA ALA A 57 12.69 -4.64 10.75
C ALA A 57 13.30 -5.46 11.91
N ARG A 58 14.47 -6.07 11.68
CA ARG A 58 15.11 -7.04 12.60
C ARG A 58 15.19 -6.58 14.07
N TYR A 59 15.37 -5.28 14.31
CA TYR A 59 15.51 -4.70 15.65
C TYR A 59 14.36 -3.80 16.09
N GLN A 60 13.45 -3.44 15.17
CA GLN A 60 12.32 -2.54 15.47
C GLN A 60 10.97 -3.27 15.47
N GLY A 61 10.95 -4.57 15.16
CA GLY A 61 9.73 -5.37 15.12
C GLY A 61 8.93 -5.17 13.84
N GLU A 62 7.61 -5.25 13.96
CA GLU A 62 6.66 -5.07 12.85
C GLU A 62 6.19 -3.61 12.81
N HIS A 63 6.41 -2.97 11.66
CA HIS A 63 5.89 -1.62 11.39
C HIS A 63 4.75 -1.71 10.38
N HIS A 64 3.61 -1.12 10.71
CA HIS A 64 2.42 -1.14 9.88
C HIS A 64 2.18 0.22 9.24
N GLU A 65 2.02 0.24 7.92
CA GLU A 65 1.63 1.42 7.17
C GLU A 65 0.30 1.20 6.50
N LYS A 66 -0.65 2.11 6.75
CA LYS A 66 -1.97 2.09 6.14
C LYS A 66 -2.24 3.41 5.45
N PHE A 67 -2.89 3.32 4.30
CA PHE A 67 -3.34 4.46 3.53
C PHE A 67 -4.77 4.23 3.05
N GLU A 68 -5.59 5.27 3.12
CA GLU A 68 -6.91 5.34 2.50
C GLU A 68 -7.06 6.70 1.82
N LEU A 69 -7.57 6.70 0.60
CA LEU A 69 -7.86 7.91 -0.15
C LEU A 69 -8.96 8.70 0.58
N SER A 70 -8.62 9.93 0.96
CA SER A 70 -9.53 10.82 1.71
C SER A 70 -10.46 11.60 0.81
N GLU A 71 -9.93 12.19 -0.26
CA GLU A 71 -10.66 13.03 -1.21
C GLU A 71 -10.03 12.89 -2.59
N TYR A 72 -10.84 13.08 -3.64
CA TYR A 72 -10.39 13.09 -5.03
C TYR A 72 -11.36 13.89 -5.91
N SER A 73 -10.82 14.52 -6.95
CA SER A 73 -11.60 15.21 -7.97
C SER A 73 -11.00 14.90 -9.35
N LEU A 74 -11.87 14.58 -10.31
CA LEU A 74 -11.51 14.56 -11.73
C LEU A 74 -11.50 16.02 -12.19
N ALA A 75 -10.33 16.56 -12.53
CA ALA A 75 -10.29 17.84 -13.22
C ALA A 75 -11.07 17.69 -14.54
N HIS A 76 -12.12 18.52 -14.69
CA HIS A 76 -12.96 18.60 -15.88
C HIS A 76 -12.25 19.28 -17.04
#